data_AF-A0A6A0AIT4-F1
#
_entry.id   AF-A0A6A0AIT4-F1
#
_cell.length_a   1.000
_cell.length_b   1.000
_cell.length_c   1.000
_cell.angle_alpha   90.00
_cell.angle_beta   90.00
_cell.angle_gamma   90.00
#
_symmetry.space_group_name_H-M   'P 1'
#
loop_
_entity.id
_entity.type
_entity.pdbx_description
1 polymer ?
#
loop_
_entity_poly.entity_id
_entity_poly.type
_entity_poly.pdbx_seq_one_letter_code
_entity_poly.pdbx_strand_id
1 'polypeptide(L)'
;AKVGGSVVLRDVSVVSSLATMLFSVDMDVHHTTRTVLVNNWLQVQCAPATAAVVKALKAELDNLLDTKVKSPHKHAERNNMVILAIVRALSGVQA
;
A
#
# COMPACT_ATOMS: atom_id res chain seq x y z
N ALA A 1 31.40 -30.27 7.61
CA ALA A 1 30.85 -30.22 6.23
C ALA A 1 29.87 -29.05 6.15
N LYS A 2 30.13 -28.05 5.31
CA LYS A 2 29.27 -26.87 5.15
C LYS A 2 28.20 -27.23 4.11
N VAL A 3 26.96 -27.44 4.55
CA VAL A 3 25.83 -27.64 3.63
C VAL A 3 25.58 -26.29 2.96
N GLY A 4 26.15 -26.11 1.76
CA GLY A 4 25.96 -24.93 0.93
C GLY A 4 24.59 -25.01 0.25
N GLY A 5 23.55 -24.54 0.94
CA GLY A 5 22.25 -24.28 0.31
C GLY A 5 22.15 -22.82 -0.09
N SER A 6 22.04 -22.52 -1.38
CA SER A 6 21.64 -21.20 -1.85
C SER A 6 20.13 -21.04 -1.70
N VAL A 7 19.68 -19.90 -1.18
CA VAL A 7 18.26 -19.54 -1.15
C VAL A 7 17.91 -18.89 -2.48
N VAL A 8 16.92 -19.45 -3.18
CA VAL A 8 16.45 -18.95 -4.48
C VAL A 8 14.97 -18.58 -4.40
N LEU A 9 14.62 -17.45 -5.01
CA LEU A 9 13.23 -17.03 -5.20
C LEU A 9 12.73 -17.65 -6.51
N ARG A 10 11.64 -18.42 -6.45
CA ARG A 10 11.14 -19.19 -7.62
C ARG A 10 10.14 -18.41 -8.48
N ASP A 11 9.24 -17.69 -7.83
CA ASP A 11 8.16 -16.95 -8.48
C ASP A 11 8.10 -15.56 -7.85
N VAL A 12 8.47 -14.55 -8.63
CA VAL A 12 8.58 -13.17 -8.18
C VAL A 12 7.93 -12.25 -9.19
N SER A 13 7.17 -11.29 -8.69
CA SER A 13 6.62 -10.20 -9.50
C SER A 13 7.20 -8.88 -9.01
N VAL A 14 7.56 -8.02 -9.96
CA VAL A 14 7.96 -6.65 -9.65
C VAL A 14 6.73 -5.87 -9.23
N VAL A 15 6.81 -5.20 -8.08
CA VAL A 15 5.74 -4.37 -7.53
C VAL A 15 6.23 -2.95 -7.33
N SER A 16 5.33 -1.96 -7.41
CA SER A 16 5.68 -0.58 -7.12
C SER A 16 5.80 -0.33 -5.62
N SER A 17 6.63 0.63 -5.22
CA SER A 17 6.74 1.04 -3.82
C SER A 17 5.41 1.55 -3.27
N LEU A 18 4.59 2.21 -4.10
CA LEU A 18 3.27 2.69 -3.71
C LEU A 18 2.31 1.54 -3.39
N ALA A 19 2.29 0.49 -4.23
CA ALA A 19 1.50 -0.71 -3.94
C ALA A 19 1.96 -1.36 -2.64
N THR A 20 3.28 -1.47 -2.45
CA THR A 20 3.87 -2.04 -1.23
C THR A 20 3.47 -1.24 0.02
N MET A 21 3.46 0.10 -0.06
CA MET A 21 3.01 0.97 1.02
C MET A 21 1.50 0.83 1.30
N LEU A 22 0.65 0.87 0.27
CA LEU A 22 -0.81 0.82 0.42
C LEU A 22 -1.29 -0.49 1.06
N PHE A 23 -0.67 -1.61 0.67
CA PHE A 23 -1.03 -2.95 1.15
C PHE A 23 -0.13 -3.45 2.28
N SER A 24 0.71 -2.58 2.86
CA SER A 24 1.50 -2.90 4.05
C SER A 24 0.62 -3.05 5.30
N VAL A 25 1.15 -3.71 6.33
CA VAL A 25 0.49 -3.77 7.64
C VAL A 25 0.79 -2.50 8.42
N ASP A 26 2.05 -2.07 8.42
CA ASP A 26 2.53 -0.91 9.17
C ASP A 26 3.40 0.02 8.31
N MET A 27 3.28 1.30 8.61
CA MET A 27 3.97 2.36 7.89
C MET A 27 4.28 3.54 8.81
N ASP A 28 5.58 3.76 9.06
CA ASP A 28 6.08 4.88 9.85
C ASP A 28 6.65 5.99 8.93
N VAL A 29 6.26 7.24 9.17
CA VAL A 29 6.57 8.37 8.30
C VAL A 29 7.56 9.29 9.00
N HIS A 30 8.79 9.33 8.48
CA HIS A 30 9.84 10.19 9.01
C HIS A 30 9.85 11.51 8.24
N HIS A 31 9.15 12.50 8.78
CA HIS A 31 8.95 13.81 8.13
C HIS A 31 10.28 14.54 7.82
N THR A 32 11.25 14.49 8.74
CA THR A 32 12.54 15.19 8.61
C THR A 32 13.40 14.61 7.50
N THR A 33 13.46 13.28 7.37
CA THR A 33 14.27 12.57 6.36
C THR A 33 13.51 12.33 5.06
N ARG A 34 12.20 12.64 5.01
CA ARG A 34 11.30 12.34 3.89
C ARG A 34 11.35 10.86 3.50
N THR A 35 11.43 9.99 4.51
CA THR A 35 11.45 8.54 4.33
C THR A 35 10.25 7.91 5.01
N VAL A 36 9.84 6.76 4.48
CA VAL A 36 8.81 5.92 5.06
C VAL A 36 9.41 4.56 5.36
N LEU A 37 9.25 4.08 6.58
CA LEU A 37 9.61 2.73 6.98
C LEU A 37 8.37 1.83 6.91
N VAL A 38 8.39 0.87 5.99
CA VAL A 38 7.30 -0.06 5.75
C VAL A 38 7.62 -1.39 6.42
N ASN A 39 6.68 -1.90 7.21
CA ASN A 39 6.79 -3.16 7.96
C ASN A 39 8.10 -3.28 8.79
N ASN A 40 8.66 -2.15 9.23
CA ASN A 40 9.90 -2.07 10.01
C ASN A 40 11.18 -2.60 9.31
N TRP A 41 11.20 -2.72 7.98
CA TRP A 41 12.41 -3.18 7.26
C TRP A 41 12.64 -2.52 5.90
N LEU A 42 11.59 -2.10 5.21
CA LEU A 42 11.69 -1.51 3.87
C LEU A 42 11.63 0.01 3.97
N GLN A 43 12.74 0.69 3.70
CA GLN A 43 12.80 2.15 3.67
C GLN A 43 12.53 2.66 2.25
N VAL A 44 11.56 3.57 2.12
CA VAL A 44 11.16 4.17 0.84
C VAL A 44 11.30 5.69 0.93
N GLN A 45 11.98 6.30 -0.04
CA GLN A 45 12.01 7.76 -0.16
C GLN A 45 10.65 8.25 -0.67
N CYS A 46 9.98 9.12 0.09
CA CYS A 46 8.65 9.58 -0.25
C CYS A 46 8.37 10.95 0.38
N ALA A 47 7.71 11.84 -0.36
CA ALA A 47 7.27 13.11 0.21
C ALA A 47 6.27 12.83 1.37
N PRO A 48 6.40 13.51 2.53
CA PRO A 48 5.52 13.24 3.67
C PRO A 48 4.02 13.40 3.35
N ALA A 49 3.68 14.33 2.45
CA ALA A 49 2.31 14.51 1.97
C ALA A 49 1.78 13.27 1.21
N THR A 50 2.59 12.68 0.33
CA THR A 50 2.23 11.46 -0.39
C THR A 50 2.02 10.29 0.58
N ALA A 51 2.90 10.15 1.58
CA ALA A 51 2.76 9.12 2.60
C ALA A 51 1.46 9.28 3.42
N ALA A 52 1.09 10.52 3.76
CA ALA A 52 -0.16 10.83 4.45
C ALA A 52 -1.40 10.47 3.59
N VAL A 53 -1.38 10.78 2.29
CA VAL A 53 -2.45 10.39 1.36
C VAL A 53 -2.58 8.88 1.29
N VAL A 54 -1.47 8.14 1.21
CA VAL A 54 -1.51 6.66 1.21
C VAL A 54 -2.10 6.12 2.51
N LYS A 55 -1.78 6.69 3.68
CA LYS A 55 -2.41 6.31 4.96
C LYS A 55 -3.92 6.53 4.94
N ALA A 56 -4.38 7.68 4.43
CA ALA A 56 -5.80 7.99 4.34
C ALA A 56 -6.54 7.03 3.40
N LEU A 57 -5.96 6.73 2.22
CA LEU A 57 -6.53 5.77 1.28
C LEU A 57 -6.63 4.36 1.88
N LYS A 58 -5.60 3.93 2.62
CA LYS A 58 -5.63 2.65 3.34
C LYS A 58 -6.77 2.58 4.34
N ALA A 59 -6.93 3.61 5.18
CA ALA A 59 -8.02 3.66 6.15
C ALA A 59 -9.42 3.66 5.50
N GLU A 60 -9.59 4.39 4.39
CA GLU A 60 -10.85 4.37 3.63
C GLU A 60 -11.14 3.02 2.96
N LEU A 61 -10.09 2.34 2.48
CA LEU A 61 -10.23 0.98 1.95
C LEU A 61 -10.64 0.00 3.05
N ASP A 62 -10.02 0.08 4.23
CA ASP A 62 -10.34 -0.80 5.37
C ASP A 62 -11.81 -0.60 5.80
N ASN A 63 -12.27 0.65 5.91
CA ASN A 63 -13.68 0.97 6.20
C ASN A 63 -14.65 0.42 5.13
N LEU A 64 -14.27 0.50 3.86
CA LEU A 64 -15.04 -0.05 2.74
C LEU A 64 -15.12 -1.58 2.85
N LEU A 65 -13.99 -2.24 3.10
CA LEU A 65 -13.91 -3.69 3.25
C LEU A 65 -14.72 -4.17 4.45
N ASP A 66 -14.64 -3.50 5.60
CA ASP A 66 -15.46 -3.81 6.78
C ASP A 66 -16.96 -3.71 6.48
N THR A 67 -17.36 -2.70 5.69
CA THR A 67 -18.75 -2.57 5.24
C THR A 67 -19.16 -3.72 4.33
N LYS A 68 -18.27 -4.15 3.42
CA LYS A 68 -18.51 -5.28 2.51
C LYS A 68 -18.55 -6.62 3.22
N VAL A 69 -17.73 -6.83 4.26
CA VAL A 69 -17.78 -8.03 5.09
C VAL A 69 -19.16 -8.17 5.74
N LYS A 70 -19.74 -7.07 6.21
CA LYS A 70 -21.09 -7.05 6.82
C LYS A 70 -22.22 -7.10 5.79
N SER A 71 -22.01 -6.56 4.60
CA SER A 71 -23.04 -6.45 3.55
C SER A 71 -22.40 -6.47 2.15
N PRO A 72 -22.13 -7.65 1.57
CA PRO A 72 -21.32 -7.79 0.35
C PRO A 72 -21.86 -7.03 -0.87
N HIS A 73 -23.19 -6.90 -0.98
CA HIS A 73 -23.87 -6.26 -2.10
C HIS A 73 -24.14 -4.76 -1.89
N LYS A 74 -23.73 -4.19 -0.75
CA LYS A 74 -23.95 -2.78 -0.46
C LYS A 74 -22.96 -1.94 -1.27
N HIS A 75 -23.44 -1.34 -2.34
CA HIS A 75 -22.70 -0.40 -3.17
C HIS A 75 -23.13 1.03 -2.82
N ALA A 76 -22.16 1.89 -2.49
CA ALA A 76 -22.36 3.32 -2.32
C ALA A 76 -21.45 4.06 -3.31
N GLU A 77 -21.88 5.20 -3.84
CA GLU A 77 -21.08 6.04 -4.76
C GLU A 77 -19.67 6.34 -4.20
N ARG A 78 -19.58 6.59 -2.89
CA ARG A 78 -18.31 6.79 -2.19
C ARG A 78 -17.34 5.61 -2.33
N ASN A 79 -17.85 4.37 -2.34
CA ASN A 79 -17.02 3.17 -2.49
C ASN A 79 -16.32 3.16 -3.85
N ASN A 80 -17.03 3.56 -4.91
CA ASN A 80 -16.45 3.64 -6.26
C ASN A 80 -15.36 4.70 -6.33
N MET A 81 -15.53 5.85 -5.67
CA MET A 81 -14.52 6.92 -5.67
C MET A 81 -13.22 6.52 -4.97
N VAL A 82 -13.30 5.84 -3.83
CA VAL A 82 -12.10 5.34 -3.12
C VAL A 82 -11.36 4.31 -3.98
N ILE A 83 -12.08 3.36 -4.57
CA ILE A 83 -11.51 2.35 -5.47
C ILE A 83 -10.85 3.01 -6.69
N LEU A 84 -11.52 3.98 -7.32
CA LEU A 84 -10.98 4.71 -8.46
C LEU A 84 -9.71 5.50 -8.09
N ALA A 85 -9.68 6.14 -6.92
CA ALA A 85 -8.50 6.84 -6.43
C ALA A 85 -7.31 5.88 -6.24
N ILE A 86 -7.55 4.71 -5.68
CA ILE A 86 -6.53 3.66 -5.51
C ILE A 86 -6.05 3.16 -6.87
N VAL A 87 -6.96 2.85 -7.80
CA VAL A 87 -6.58 2.38 -9.15
C VAL A 87 -5.75 3.44 -9.87
N ARG A 88 -6.12 4.72 -9.80
CA ARG A 88 -5.35 5.82 -10.39
C ARG A 88 -3.96 5.95 -9.77
N ALA A 89 -3.86 5.86 -8.45
CA ALA A 89 -2.59 5.92 -7.75
C ALA A 89 -1.64 4.77 -8.15
N LEU A 90 -2.19 3.56 -8.37
CA LEU A 90 -1.43 2.38 -8.74
C LEU A 90 -1.05 2.32 -10.23
N SER A 91 -1.88 2.87 -11.11
CA SER A 91 -1.65 2.88 -12.56
C SER A 91 -0.67 3.97 -13.02
N GLY A 92 -0.24 4.86 -12.12
CA GLY A 92 0.75 5.90 -12.43
C GLY A 92 0.24 6.98 -13.39
N VAL A 93 -1.07 7.02 -13.66
CA VAL A 93 -1.69 8.05 -14.51
C VAL A 93 -1.73 9.37 -13.72
N GLN A 94 -0.70 10.19 -13.92
CA GLN A 94 -0.69 11.60 -13.51
C GLN A 94 -1.56 12.38 -14.52
N ALA A 95 -2.51 13.17 -14.03
CA ALA A 95 -3.22 14.16 -14.85
C ALA A 95 -2.31 15.34 -15.17
#